data_AF-A0A1Y0MQ71-F1
#
_entry.id   AF-A0A1Y0MQ71-F1
#
_cell.length_a   1.000
_cell.length_b   1.000
_cell.length_c   1.000
_cell.angle_alpha   90.00
_cell.angle_beta   90.00
_cell.angle_gamma   90.00
#
_symmetry.space_group_name_H-M   'P 1'
#
loop_
_entity.id
_entity.type
_entity.pdbx_description
1 polymer ?
#
loop_
_entity_poly.entity_id
_entity_poly.type
_entity_poly.pdbx_seq_one_letter_code
_entity_poly.pdbx_strand_id
1 'polypeptide(L)'
;MRYFSIILLWLSFSPWALAQIETIKDIDASTLQVLQVDVDNISRLTVRTSQTNRFKAFMNTEGEFAAELVLNLIEAGGTWNINIGFAPGFTPTDDKLGAHKVIAAELILEIPKGKYLNVSGRCLSVALDGEFAAVELRLDGGNINAKNFLASGVLATSDGNINVKGLSGLYAETVGDPDKIDNRLPQSGTHKISVVAPRGNIRLKAKN
;
A
#
# COMPACT_ATOMS: atom_id res chain seq x y z
N MET A 1 -52.03 15.76 39.17
CA MET A 1 -51.02 14.84 39.74
C MET A 1 -49.89 14.78 38.71
N ARG A 2 -48.84 15.62 38.72
CA ARG A 2 -47.86 15.98 39.77
C ARG A 2 -47.00 14.77 40.19
N TYR A 3 -45.76 14.80 39.68
CA TYR A 3 -44.51 14.17 40.11
C TYR A 3 -44.18 12.76 39.62
N PHE A 4 -42.93 12.32 39.44
CA PHE A 4 -41.55 12.85 39.29
C PHE A 4 -40.66 11.60 39.56
N SER A 5 -39.43 11.56 39.05
CA SER A 5 -38.33 10.59 39.38
C SER A 5 -38.22 9.40 38.42
N ILE A 6 -37.35 9.41 37.41
CA ILE A 6 -35.86 9.29 37.41
C ILE A 6 -35.39 7.86 37.67
N ILE A 7 -34.71 7.28 36.66
CA ILE A 7 -33.46 6.48 36.64
C ILE A 7 -33.32 6.08 35.14
N LEU A 8 -32.69 6.85 34.26
CA LEU A 8 -31.26 7.00 34.02
C LEU A 8 -30.36 5.96 34.72
N LEU A 9 -29.98 4.89 34.02
CA LEU A 9 -28.63 4.31 34.17
C LEU A 9 -28.21 3.50 32.94
N TRP A 10 -27.26 4.07 32.19
CA TRP A 10 -26.07 3.41 31.68
C TRP A 10 -26.23 2.12 30.87
N LEU A 11 -26.29 2.26 29.55
CA LEU A 11 -25.54 1.38 28.65
C LEU A 11 -25.07 2.20 27.45
N SER A 12 -24.19 3.17 27.72
CA SER A 12 -23.26 3.69 26.72
C SER A 12 -22.16 2.64 26.47
N PHE A 13 -22.55 1.43 26.11
CA PHE A 13 -21.63 0.48 25.50
C PHE A 13 -21.50 0.94 24.06
N SER A 14 -20.64 1.93 23.81
CA SER A 14 -20.15 2.14 22.46
C SER A 14 -19.38 0.87 22.09
N PRO A 15 -19.83 0.03 21.15
CA PRO A 15 -18.91 -0.93 20.58
C PRO A 15 -17.83 -0.08 19.91
N TRP A 16 -16.64 -0.06 20.50
CA TRP A 16 -15.45 0.25 19.75
C TRP A 16 -15.44 -0.77 18.62
N ALA A 17 -15.80 -0.31 17.42
CA ALA A 17 -15.68 -1.11 16.22
C ALA A 17 -14.18 -1.37 16.04
N LEU A 18 -13.72 -2.47 16.61
CA LEU A 18 -12.39 -2.98 16.36
C LEU A 18 -12.45 -3.54 14.94
N ALA A 19 -12.06 -2.73 13.97
CA ALA A 19 -11.68 -3.25 12.66
C ALA A 19 -10.58 -4.29 12.92
N GLN A 20 -10.87 -5.55 12.60
CA GLN A 20 -9.95 -6.66 12.86
C GLN A 20 -8.89 -6.66 11.76
N ILE A 21 -7.65 -6.38 12.13
CA ILE A 21 -6.49 -6.64 11.27
C ILE A 21 -6.16 -8.12 11.41
N GLU A 22 -6.31 -8.89 10.35
CA GLU A 22 -5.97 -10.31 10.35
C GLU A 22 -4.58 -10.54 9.74
N THR A 23 -3.76 -11.34 10.43
CA THR A 23 -2.49 -11.82 9.88
C THR A 23 -2.79 -13.03 9.00
N ILE A 24 -2.65 -12.88 7.69
CA ILE A 24 -3.05 -13.93 6.74
C ILE A 24 -1.87 -14.83 6.38
N LYS A 25 -0.66 -14.26 6.35
CA LYS A 25 0.57 -15.00 6.06
C LYS A 25 1.69 -14.53 6.98
N ASP A 26 2.42 -15.48 7.52
CA ASP A 26 3.73 -15.26 8.15
C ASP A 26 4.59 -16.47 7.74
N ILE A 27 5.49 -16.30 6.77
CA ILE A 27 6.28 -17.39 6.18
C ILE A 27 7.75 -17.01 5.98
N ASP A 28 8.60 -18.02 5.80
CA ASP A 28 10.03 -17.82 5.59
C ASP A 28 10.26 -17.26 4.19
N ALA A 29 11.01 -16.17 4.11
CA ALA A 29 11.26 -15.43 2.88
C ALA A 29 12.74 -15.46 2.49
N SER A 30 13.46 -16.51 2.87
CA SER A 30 14.86 -16.70 2.49
C SER A 30 15.04 -16.81 0.97
N THR A 31 14.07 -17.42 0.29
CA THR A 31 14.05 -17.59 -1.17
C THR A 31 13.52 -16.37 -1.92
N LEU A 32 12.83 -15.44 -1.24
CA LEU A 32 12.27 -14.24 -1.85
C LEU A 32 13.41 -13.36 -2.40
N GLN A 33 13.33 -13.04 -3.68
CA GLN A 33 14.20 -12.09 -4.37
C GLN A 33 13.40 -10.93 -4.94
N VAL A 34 12.26 -11.24 -5.58
CA VAL A 34 11.36 -10.29 -6.21
C VAL A 34 9.96 -10.49 -5.66
N LEU A 35 9.36 -9.41 -5.16
CA LEU A 35 7.95 -9.37 -4.84
C LEU A 35 7.20 -8.63 -5.95
N GLN A 36 6.28 -9.31 -6.62
CA GLN A 36 5.34 -8.70 -7.57
C GLN A 36 3.98 -8.58 -6.91
N VAL A 37 3.39 -7.39 -6.96
CA VAL A 37 2.10 -7.10 -6.35
C VAL A 37 1.20 -6.48 -7.41
N ASP A 38 0.15 -7.21 -7.79
CA ASP A 38 -0.86 -6.75 -8.75
C ASP A 38 -2.19 -6.57 -8.02
N VAL A 39 -2.62 -5.32 -7.87
CA VAL A 39 -3.64 -4.95 -6.89
C VAL A 39 -4.60 -3.89 -7.42
N ASP A 40 -5.70 -4.39 -7.99
CA ASP A 40 -6.78 -3.58 -8.57
C ASP A 40 -7.99 -3.40 -7.66
N ASN A 41 -8.14 -4.24 -6.63
CA ASN A 41 -9.30 -4.29 -5.74
C ASN A 41 -8.97 -3.84 -4.30
N ILE A 42 -7.92 -3.03 -4.14
CA ILE A 42 -7.53 -2.47 -2.83
C ILE A 42 -7.49 -0.94 -2.89
N SER A 43 -7.85 -0.29 -1.79
CA SER A 43 -7.78 1.17 -1.66
C SER A 43 -6.41 1.63 -1.15
N ARG A 44 -5.69 0.76 -0.43
CA ARG A 44 -4.37 1.06 0.12
C ARG A 44 -3.44 -0.16 0.10
N LEU A 45 -2.22 0.04 -0.37
CA LEU A 45 -1.08 -0.86 -0.18
C LEU A 45 -0.06 -0.19 0.74
N THR A 46 0.43 -0.92 1.74
CA THR A 46 1.60 -0.53 2.53
C THR A 46 2.65 -1.62 2.42
N VAL A 47 3.86 -1.29 1.96
CA VAL A 47 5.00 -2.22 1.95
C VAL A 47 6.09 -1.68 2.86
N ARG A 48 6.49 -2.47 3.85
CA ARG A 48 7.55 -2.13 4.80
C ARG A 48 8.66 -3.16 4.73
N THR A 49 9.88 -2.71 4.92
CA THR A 49 11.03 -3.62 5.01
C THR A 49 11.40 -3.93 6.45
N SER A 50 11.93 -5.13 6.66
CA SER A 50 12.26 -5.73 7.94
C SER A 50 13.67 -6.27 7.93
N GLN A 51 14.32 -6.32 9.10
CA GLN A 51 15.62 -6.97 9.26
C GLN A 51 15.50 -8.51 9.35
N THR A 52 14.28 -9.04 9.41
CA THR A 52 14.03 -10.47 9.49
C THR A 52 13.91 -11.08 8.09
N ASN A 53 14.21 -12.38 7.96
CA ASN A 53 13.96 -13.14 6.72
C ASN A 53 12.51 -13.64 6.64
N ARG A 54 11.56 -12.86 7.15
CA ARG A 54 10.13 -13.22 7.19
C ARG A 54 9.36 -12.35 6.20
N PHE A 55 8.41 -12.98 5.54
CA PHE A 55 7.35 -12.28 4.83
C PHE A 55 6.09 -12.33 5.67
N LYS A 56 5.47 -11.17 5.90
CA LYS A 56 4.18 -11.08 6.58
C LYS A 56 3.19 -10.30 5.73
N ALA A 57 1.96 -10.80 5.66
CA ALA A 57 0.85 -10.11 5.02
C ALA A 57 -0.31 -9.97 6.01
N PHE A 58 -0.81 -8.74 6.10
CA PHE A 58 -2.00 -8.39 6.87
C PHE A 58 -3.00 -7.74 5.93
N MET A 59 -4.26 -8.11 6.04
CA MET A 59 -5.33 -7.48 5.28
C MET A 59 -6.38 -6.96 6.25
N ASN A 60 -6.85 -5.75 5.99
CA ASN A 60 -8.03 -5.20 6.61
C ASN A 60 -9.05 -4.92 5.51
N THR A 61 -10.26 -5.44 5.66
CA THR A 61 -11.28 -5.35 4.62
C THR A 61 -12.57 -4.80 5.18
N GLU A 62 -13.13 -3.83 4.49
CA GLU A 62 -14.46 -3.28 4.77
C GLU A 62 -15.35 -3.39 3.52
N GLY A 63 -16.65 -3.52 3.73
CA GLY A 63 -17.65 -3.61 2.66
C GLY A 63 -18.41 -4.93 2.66
N GLU A 64 -19.40 -5.03 1.76
CA GLU A 64 -20.35 -6.14 1.70
C GLU A 64 -19.69 -7.50 1.39
N PHE A 65 -18.60 -7.48 0.61
CA PHE A 65 -17.89 -8.68 0.17
C PHE A 65 -16.52 -8.84 0.85
N ALA A 66 -16.28 -8.11 1.95
CA ALA A 66 -15.01 -8.12 2.67
C ALA A 66 -14.58 -9.53 3.10
N ALA A 67 -15.52 -10.33 3.63
CA ALA A 67 -15.27 -11.70 4.11
C ALA A 67 -14.87 -12.69 2.99
N GLU A 68 -15.14 -12.35 1.74
CA GLU A 68 -14.90 -13.21 0.59
C GLU A 68 -13.57 -12.89 -0.11
N LEU A 69 -12.86 -11.85 0.33
CA LEU A 69 -11.55 -11.53 -0.20
C LEU A 69 -10.47 -12.46 0.37
N VAL A 70 -9.61 -12.96 -0.51
CA VAL A 70 -8.47 -13.80 -0.18
C VAL A 70 -7.19 -13.26 -0.79
N LEU A 71 -6.09 -13.38 -0.04
CA LEU A 71 -4.74 -13.08 -0.51
C LEU A 71 -4.14 -14.34 -1.14
N ASN A 72 -3.86 -14.28 -2.43
CA ASN A 72 -3.14 -15.33 -3.14
C ASN A 72 -1.65 -15.00 -3.18
N LEU A 73 -0.82 -16.00 -2.87
CA LEU A 73 0.63 -15.93 -2.98
C LEU A 73 1.10 -17.11 -3.83
N ILE A 74 1.74 -16.82 -4.95
CA ILE A 74 2.32 -17.81 -5.85
C ILE A 74 3.83 -17.64 -5.86
N GLU A 75 4.56 -18.70 -5.51
CA GLU A 75 6.02 -18.70 -5.45
C GLU A 75 6.61 -19.45 -6.65
N ALA A 76 7.47 -18.79 -7.42
CA ALA A 76 8.17 -19.38 -8.55
C ALA A 76 9.59 -18.83 -8.67
N GLY A 77 10.60 -19.67 -8.43
CA GLY A 77 12.01 -19.32 -8.65
C GLY A 77 12.49 -18.07 -7.90
N GLY A 78 12.02 -17.85 -6.66
CA GLY A 78 12.34 -16.66 -5.86
C GLY A 78 11.57 -15.40 -6.23
N THR A 79 10.69 -15.48 -7.23
CA THR A 79 9.67 -14.46 -7.52
C THR A 79 8.38 -14.85 -6.83
N TRP A 80 7.85 -13.94 -6.03
CA TRP A 80 6.61 -14.12 -5.29
C TRP A 80 5.56 -13.18 -5.86
N ASN A 81 4.47 -13.73 -6.37
CA ASN A 81 3.37 -12.98 -6.95
C ASN A 81 2.22 -12.91 -5.95
N ILE A 82 1.80 -11.69 -5.62
CA ILE A 82 0.68 -11.41 -4.73
C ILE A 82 -0.44 -10.76 -5.53
N ASN A 83 -1.65 -11.28 -5.34
CA ASN A 83 -2.88 -10.62 -5.74
C ASN A 83 -3.95 -10.82 -4.67
N ILE A 84 -4.97 -9.96 -4.73
CA ILE A 84 -6.18 -10.10 -3.92
C ILE A 84 -7.35 -10.35 -4.87
N GLY A 85 -8.08 -11.43 -4.60
CA GLY A 85 -9.25 -11.83 -5.37
C GLY A 85 -10.34 -12.38 -4.45
N PHE A 86 -11.46 -12.75 -5.05
CA PHE A 86 -12.52 -13.43 -4.31
C PHE A 86 -12.19 -14.91 -4.09
N ALA A 87 -12.71 -15.46 -3.01
CA ALA A 87 -12.66 -16.88 -2.72
C ALA A 87 -13.23 -17.68 -3.92
N PRO A 88 -12.65 -18.85 -4.24
CA PRO A 88 -13.16 -19.70 -5.31
C PRO A 88 -14.65 -20.01 -5.12
N GLY A 89 -15.45 -19.78 -6.17
CA GLY A 89 -16.90 -20.02 -6.14
C GLY A 89 -17.74 -18.82 -5.69
N PHE A 90 -17.12 -17.73 -5.25
CA PHE A 90 -17.82 -16.47 -5.00
C PHE A 90 -17.94 -15.64 -6.29
N THR A 91 -19.16 -15.25 -6.65
CA THR A 91 -19.43 -14.29 -7.72
C THR A 91 -20.23 -13.13 -7.13
N PRO A 92 -19.71 -11.89 -7.14
CA PRO A 92 -20.46 -10.75 -6.65
C PRO A 92 -21.78 -10.64 -7.42
N THR A 93 -22.88 -10.46 -6.70
CA THR A 93 -24.18 -10.19 -7.35
C THR A 93 -24.15 -8.78 -7.93
N ASP A 94 -24.33 -8.64 -9.24
CA ASP A 94 -24.46 -7.35 -9.93
C ASP A 94 -25.79 -6.66 -9.55
N ASP A 95 -25.84 -6.08 -8.35
CA ASP A 95 -26.91 -5.14 -8.00
C ASP A 95 -26.63 -3.79 -8.69
N LYS A 96 -27.51 -3.40 -9.62
CA LYS A 96 -27.41 -2.14 -10.38
C LYS A 96 -27.50 -0.88 -9.50
N LEU A 97 -27.91 -1.02 -8.22
CA LEU A 97 -27.84 0.03 -7.21
C LEU A 97 -26.60 -0.08 -6.29
N GLY A 98 -25.87 -1.21 -6.38
CA GLY A 98 -24.68 -1.55 -5.60
C GLY A 98 -23.36 -1.54 -6.37
N ALA A 99 -23.35 -1.14 -7.65
CA ALA A 99 -22.15 -1.11 -8.51
C ALA A 99 -20.99 -0.22 -7.99
N HIS A 100 -21.19 0.50 -6.89
CA HIS A 100 -20.19 1.25 -6.13
C HIS A 100 -20.19 0.92 -4.62
N LYS A 101 -20.63 -0.27 -4.19
CA LYS A 101 -20.31 -0.75 -2.84
C LYS A 101 -18.82 -1.11 -2.80
N VAL A 102 -18.04 -0.05 -2.60
CA VAL A 102 -16.58 -0.01 -2.61
C VAL A 102 -16.08 -1.02 -1.59
N ILE A 103 -15.47 -2.10 -2.08
CA ILE A 103 -14.63 -2.93 -1.24
C ILE A 103 -13.41 -2.09 -0.91
N ALA A 104 -13.26 -1.74 0.37
CA ALA A 104 -12.10 -1.02 0.86
C ALA A 104 -11.18 -2.05 1.53
N ALA A 105 -10.28 -2.62 0.74
CA ALA A 105 -9.22 -3.47 1.25
C ALA A 105 -7.94 -2.66 1.45
N GLU A 106 -7.33 -2.79 2.62
CA GLU A 106 -5.99 -2.31 2.92
C GLU A 106 -5.06 -3.53 3.08
N LEU A 107 -4.02 -3.60 2.26
CA LEU A 107 -3.00 -4.64 2.32
C LEU A 107 -1.72 -4.07 2.93
N ILE A 108 -1.20 -4.73 3.97
CA ILE A 108 0.08 -4.41 4.58
C ILE A 108 1.02 -5.59 4.40
N LEU A 109 2.15 -5.35 3.74
CA LEU A 109 3.20 -6.31 3.49
C LEU A 109 4.46 -5.91 4.26
N GLU A 110 5.05 -6.87 4.97
CA GLU A 110 6.38 -6.76 5.58
C GLU A 110 7.30 -7.75 4.87
N ILE A 111 8.39 -7.27 4.28
CA ILE A 111 9.37 -8.08 3.55
C ILE A 111 10.78 -7.86 4.08
N PRO A 112 11.74 -8.78 3.88
CA PRO A 112 13.13 -8.53 4.22
C PRO A 112 13.69 -7.31 3.46
N LYS A 113 14.66 -6.61 4.05
CA LYS A 113 15.40 -5.54 3.36
C LYS A 113 16.14 -6.05 2.12
N GLY A 114 16.39 -5.15 1.17
CA GLY A 114 17.22 -5.44 0.00
C GLY A 114 16.58 -6.38 -1.02
N LYS A 115 15.24 -6.45 -1.05
CA LYS A 115 14.47 -7.18 -2.07
C LYS A 115 14.03 -6.25 -3.20
N TYR A 116 13.74 -6.82 -4.36
CA TYR A 116 13.13 -6.12 -5.48
C TYR A 116 11.62 -6.07 -5.28
N LEU A 117 11.03 -4.90 -5.46
CA LEU A 117 9.59 -4.69 -5.36
C LEU A 117 9.06 -4.21 -6.72
N ASN A 118 8.11 -4.94 -7.27
CA ASN A 118 7.36 -4.54 -8.45
C ASN A 118 5.87 -4.43 -8.09
N VAL A 119 5.26 -3.28 -8.35
CA VAL A 119 3.86 -3.01 -8.02
C VAL A 119 3.16 -2.36 -9.19
N SER A 120 2.02 -2.93 -9.58
CA SER A 120 1.08 -2.34 -10.53
C SER A 120 -0.32 -2.27 -9.92
N GLY A 121 -1.08 -1.22 -10.28
CA GLY A 121 -2.48 -1.14 -9.90
C GLY A 121 -3.19 0.08 -10.48
N ARG A 122 -4.52 0.01 -10.56
CA ARG A 122 -5.35 1.06 -11.17
C ARG A 122 -5.53 2.30 -10.31
N CYS A 123 -6.20 2.22 -9.16
CA CYS A 123 -6.54 3.40 -8.35
C CYS A 123 -6.39 3.10 -6.85
N LEU A 124 -5.23 3.42 -6.28
CA LEU A 124 -4.93 3.14 -4.87
C LEU A 124 -3.89 4.07 -4.28
N SER A 125 -3.85 4.18 -2.95
CA SER A 125 -2.71 4.80 -2.27
C SER A 125 -1.66 3.77 -1.89
N VAL A 126 -0.41 4.01 -2.29
CA VAL A 126 0.74 3.16 -1.93
C VAL A 126 1.62 3.86 -0.92
N ALA A 127 1.96 3.17 0.17
CA ALA A 127 2.92 3.61 1.17
C ALA A 127 4.13 2.68 1.19
N LEU A 128 5.33 3.22 1.01
CA LEU A 128 6.59 2.47 1.08
C LEU A 128 7.38 2.92 2.31
N ASP A 129 7.91 1.97 3.08
CA ASP A 129 8.76 2.26 4.25
C ASP A 129 10.02 1.37 4.27
N GLY A 130 11.18 2.03 4.17
CA GLY A 130 12.49 1.39 4.32
C GLY A 130 13.27 1.16 3.02
N GLU A 131 14.09 0.10 3.02
CA GLU A 131 15.22 -0.06 2.09
C GLU A 131 15.05 -1.27 1.17
N PHE A 132 14.92 -0.99 -0.12
CA PHE A 132 14.73 -1.97 -1.18
C PHE A 132 15.96 -2.00 -2.09
N ALA A 133 16.23 -3.13 -2.73
CA ALA A 133 17.29 -3.18 -3.75
C ALA A 133 16.89 -2.35 -4.97
N ALA A 134 15.66 -2.56 -5.45
CA ALA A 134 15.03 -1.69 -6.42
C ALA A 134 13.50 -1.69 -6.26
N VAL A 135 12.87 -0.62 -6.74
CA VAL A 135 11.42 -0.47 -6.80
C VAL A 135 11.00 -0.11 -8.21
N GLU A 136 10.01 -0.83 -8.72
CA GLU A 136 9.27 -0.50 -9.93
C GLU A 136 7.79 -0.39 -9.52
N LEU A 137 7.32 0.84 -9.29
CA LEU A 137 5.94 1.09 -8.86
C LEU A 137 5.25 1.97 -9.91
N ARG A 138 4.23 1.44 -10.57
CA ARG A 138 3.43 2.15 -11.58
C ARG A 138 1.94 2.07 -11.27
N LEU A 139 1.30 3.23 -11.19
CA LEU A 139 -0.14 3.35 -10.94
C LEU A 139 -0.82 4.11 -12.09
N ASP A 140 -2.05 3.71 -12.45
CA ASP A 140 -2.87 4.54 -13.33
C ASP A 140 -3.38 5.79 -12.58
N GLY A 141 -3.65 5.65 -11.29
CA GLY A 141 -4.06 6.72 -10.41
C GLY A 141 -3.86 6.40 -8.92
N GLY A 142 -3.79 7.46 -8.13
CA GLY A 142 -3.58 7.42 -6.70
C GLY A 142 -2.19 7.91 -6.25
N ASN A 143 -2.06 8.06 -4.93
CA ASN A 143 -0.91 8.73 -4.31
C ASN A 143 0.15 7.74 -3.85
N ILE A 144 1.41 8.05 -4.12
CA ILE A 144 2.58 7.31 -3.65
C ILE A 144 3.25 8.08 -2.51
N ASN A 145 3.44 7.44 -1.36
CA ASN A 145 4.07 8.02 -0.19
C ASN A 145 5.21 7.12 0.30
N ALA A 146 6.45 7.52 0.05
CA ALA A 146 7.63 6.79 0.51
C ALA A 146 8.28 7.50 1.72
N LYS A 147 8.53 6.75 2.80
CA LYS A 147 9.20 7.23 4.02
C LYS A 147 10.39 6.34 4.36
N ASN A 148 11.39 6.90 5.02
CA ASN A 148 12.66 6.21 5.31
C ASN A 148 13.19 5.46 4.08
N PHE A 149 13.06 6.07 2.90
CA PHE A 149 13.10 5.35 1.64
C PHE A 149 14.50 5.33 1.05
N LEU A 150 14.97 4.15 0.63
CA LEU A 150 16.17 4.00 -0.17
C LEU A 150 15.94 2.86 -1.18
N ALA A 151 16.03 3.18 -2.46
CA ALA A 151 15.95 2.22 -3.55
C ALA A 151 16.42 2.87 -4.85
N SER A 152 16.84 2.05 -5.80
CA SER A 152 16.95 2.46 -7.21
C SER A 152 15.67 2.09 -7.98
N GLY A 153 15.36 2.79 -9.07
CA GLY A 153 14.25 2.41 -9.97
C GLY A 153 13.28 3.54 -10.28
N VAL A 154 11.97 3.26 -10.23
CA VAL A 154 10.91 4.15 -10.70
C VAL A 154 9.72 4.18 -9.73
N LEU A 155 9.19 5.38 -9.49
CA LEU A 155 7.89 5.62 -8.88
C LEU A 155 7.05 6.44 -9.87
N ALA A 156 5.94 5.88 -10.35
CA ALA A 156 5.10 6.50 -11.36
C ALA A 156 3.61 6.43 -11.00
N THR A 157 2.89 7.52 -11.23
CA THR A 157 1.42 7.56 -11.22
C THR A 157 0.93 8.46 -12.35
N SER A 158 -0.12 8.07 -13.06
CA SER A 158 -0.68 8.91 -14.14
C SER A 158 -1.64 9.98 -13.62
N ASP A 159 -2.13 9.84 -12.38
CA ASP A 159 -3.01 10.79 -11.68
C ASP A 159 -2.82 10.68 -10.16
N GLY A 160 -2.00 11.54 -9.58
CA GLY A 160 -1.76 11.53 -8.13
C GLY A 160 -0.44 12.14 -7.73
N ASN A 161 -0.30 12.39 -6.43
CA ASN A 161 0.90 13.00 -5.88
C ASN A 161 1.93 11.93 -5.48
N ILE A 162 3.21 12.27 -5.64
CA ILE A 162 4.33 11.47 -5.15
C ILE A 162 5.06 12.24 -4.06
N ASN A 163 5.09 11.70 -2.84
CA ASN A 163 5.84 12.26 -1.71
C ASN A 163 6.93 11.28 -1.28
N VAL A 164 8.20 11.69 -1.32
CA VAL A 164 9.35 10.88 -0.91
C VAL A 164 10.12 11.56 0.21
N LYS A 165 10.34 10.83 1.31
CA LYS A 165 11.32 11.16 2.35
C LYS A 165 12.46 10.14 2.31
N GLY A 166 13.54 10.50 1.62
CA GLY A 166 14.66 9.62 1.33
C GLY A 166 15.71 9.52 2.44
N LEU A 167 16.36 8.37 2.56
CA LEU A 167 17.57 8.20 3.37
C LEU A 167 18.81 8.77 2.65
N SER A 168 19.93 8.85 3.37
CA SER A 168 21.22 9.26 2.79
C SER A 168 21.60 8.36 1.62
N GLY A 169 22.12 8.97 0.55
CA GLY A 169 22.47 8.28 -0.69
C GLY A 169 21.35 8.16 -1.72
N LEU A 170 20.10 8.51 -1.38
CA LEU A 170 19.03 8.65 -2.36
C LEU A 170 19.15 9.98 -3.10
N TYR A 171 19.13 9.93 -4.42
CA TYR A 171 18.85 11.08 -5.28
C TYR A 171 17.74 10.73 -6.26
N ALA A 172 17.06 11.75 -6.76
CA ALA A 172 15.89 11.57 -7.59
C ALA A 172 15.95 12.46 -8.83
N GLU A 173 15.49 11.91 -9.95
CA GLU A 173 15.17 12.69 -11.14
C GLU A 173 13.66 12.69 -11.35
N THR A 174 13.15 13.84 -11.75
CA THR A 174 11.77 13.95 -12.21
C THR A 174 11.75 13.79 -13.72
N VAL A 175 10.81 13.02 -14.24
CA VAL A 175 10.61 12.81 -15.68
C VAL A 175 9.23 13.34 -16.08
N GLY A 176 9.20 14.16 -17.13
CA GLY A 176 8.00 14.85 -17.60
C GLY A 176 7.70 16.14 -16.85
N ASP A 177 6.48 16.66 -17.06
CA ASP A 177 6.03 17.98 -16.57
C ASP A 177 4.89 17.82 -15.55
N PRO A 178 5.20 17.52 -14.27
CA PRO A 178 4.19 17.46 -13.20
C PRO A 178 3.65 18.85 -12.85
N ASP A 179 2.52 18.91 -12.14
CA ASP A 179 1.87 20.18 -11.75
C ASP A 179 2.78 21.05 -10.87
N LYS A 180 3.56 20.41 -9.98
CA LYS A 180 4.51 21.08 -9.10
C LYS A 180 5.63 20.17 -8.66
N ILE A 181 6.83 20.72 -8.53
CA ILE A 181 8.01 20.02 -7.99
C ILE A 181 8.57 20.80 -6.79
N ASP A 182 8.72 20.14 -5.65
CA ASP A 182 9.53 20.58 -4.51
C ASP A 182 10.58 19.50 -4.25
N ASN A 183 11.74 19.60 -4.91
CA ASN A 183 12.85 18.65 -4.74
C ASN A 183 13.95 19.23 -3.84
N ARG A 184 14.13 18.59 -2.69
CA ARG A 184 15.16 18.88 -1.68
C ARG A 184 16.01 17.65 -1.37
N LEU A 185 16.05 16.66 -2.29
CA LEU A 185 17.04 15.59 -2.25
C LEU A 185 18.37 16.08 -2.84
N PRO A 186 19.49 15.41 -2.52
CA PRO A 186 20.77 15.64 -3.18
C PRO A 186 20.69 15.47 -4.70
N GLN A 187 21.58 16.12 -5.44
CA GLN A 187 21.69 15.98 -6.90
C GLN A 187 22.44 14.71 -7.34
N SER A 188 23.12 14.03 -6.41
CA SER A 188 23.88 12.81 -6.65
C SER A 188 23.87 11.94 -5.40
N GLY A 189 24.02 10.63 -5.60
CA GLY A 189 24.00 9.62 -4.55
C GLY A 189 24.28 8.25 -5.12
N THR A 190 24.11 7.22 -4.29
CA THR A 190 24.32 5.82 -4.68
C THR A 190 23.08 5.17 -5.27
N HIS A 191 21.89 5.70 -4.97
CA HIS A 191 20.61 5.14 -5.39
C HIS A 191 19.80 6.20 -6.14
N LYS A 192 19.44 5.88 -7.38
CA LYS A 192 18.70 6.76 -8.28
C LYS A 192 17.24 6.33 -8.37
N ILE A 193 16.32 7.23 -8.04
CA ILE A 193 14.89 7.01 -8.28
C ILE A 193 14.37 7.98 -9.36
N SER A 194 13.67 7.45 -10.36
CA SER A 194 12.97 8.24 -11.36
C SER A 194 11.53 8.43 -10.92
N VAL A 195 11.04 9.67 -10.93
CA VAL A 195 9.71 10.01 -10.44
C VAL A 195 8.88 10.60 -11.57
N VAL A 196 7.72 10.00 -11.85
CA VAL A 196 6.83 10.35 -12.96
C VAL A 196 5.43 10.63 -12.42
N ALA A 197 4.93 11.86 -12.56
CA ALA A 197 3.57 12.22 -12.14
C ALA A 197 2.98 13.32 -13.05
N PRO A 198 2.52 13.01 -14.27
CA PRO A 198 2.07 14.02 -15.24
C PRO A 198 0.88 14.85 -14.77
N ARG A 199 0.04 14.29 -13.89
CA ARG A 199 -1.08 14.98 -13.23
C ARG A 199 -0.93 14.79 -11.73
N GLY A 200 -0.24 15.71 -11.07
CA GLY A 200 0.01 15.66 -9.65
C GLY A 200 1.28 16.37 -9.23
N ASN A 201 1.44 16.52 -7.91
CA ASN A 201 2.60 17.19 -7.32
C ASN A 201 3.66 16.17 -6.90
N ILE A 202 4.92 16.53 -7.09
CA ILE A 202 6.09 15.80 -6.62
C ILE A 202 6.74 16.56 -5.47
N ARG A 203 6.90 15.90 -4.32
CA ARG A 203 7.62 16.43 -3.15
C ARG A 203 8.69 15.44 -2.71
N LEU A 204 9.94 15.86 -2.76
CA LEU A 204 11.10 15.01 -2.47
C LEU A 204 11.92 15.70 -1.39
N LYS A 205 12.17 15.03 -0.26
CA LYS A 205 12.90 15.60 0.87
C LYS A 205 13.89 14.58 1.40
N ALA A 206 15.08 15.04 1.77
CA ALA A 206 15.99 14.25 2.60
C ALA A 206 15.36 14.03 3.98
N LYS A 207 15.66 12.89 4.60
CA LYS A 207 15.38 12.67 6.02
C LYS A 207 16.29 13.58 6.84
N ASN A 208 15.68 14.47 7.62
CA ASN A 208 16.36 15.30 8.61
C ASN A 208 16.94 14.44 9.73
#